data_AF-A0A0Q8MHW0-F1
#
_entry.id   AF-A0A0Q8MHW0-F1
#
_cell.length_a   1.000
_cell.length_b   1.000
_cell.length_c   1.000
_cell.angle_alpha   90.00
_cell.angle_beta   90.00
_cell.angle_gamma   90.00
#
_symmetry.space_group_name_H-M   'P 1'
#
loop_
_entity.id
_entity.type
_entity.pdbx_description
1 polymer ?
#
loop_
_entity_poly.entity_id
_entity_poly.type
_entity_poly.pdbx_seq_one_letter_code
_entity_poly.pdbx_strand_id
1 'polypeptide(L)'
;MQFILTALTFVVPFVLVLGLVVTIHELGHFLAAKSFGVAIDRFSIGFGKAIASWTDKSGVEWRVGWIPLGGYVRFSGDENASSVPDRENLENLRREIEAEEGHDAVRRYFHFKPLWQRAIVVAAGPLANFALAIVLFAALLLAFGQYVLPPKIASVQPGSPAARAGFMAGDLVLKAEGRSIKGFDELAQLVQVRANVPTDFVVERAGRQIEIVATPEWVVRSDKVAGQRRQGMLGLAPAQSKADYVHLTYNPIQALAGGTERTWRTLETTVYYLGRMVTGQVAADQLSGPLGIARTSGKVVQAGAAGAPDVGSMILGGGVNLLQLAAFISVSIGFMNLLPIPVLDGGHLLFYAYEAVARRPVAAKVQAAGYRVGLALLLGLMLFATWNDLQQLRVFKILGGVFS
;
A
#
# COMPACT_ATOMS: atom_id res chain seq x y z
N MET A 1 -16.66 -22.47 -18.92
CA MET A 1 -17.26 -21.12 -18.71
C MET A 1 -17.10 -20.61 -17.28
N GLN A 2 -17.49 -21.39 -16.25
CA GLN A 2 -17.42 -20.96 -14.84
C GLN A 2 -16.00 -20.67 -14.33
N PHE A 3 -14.98 -21.42 -14.78
CA PHE A 3 -13.57 -21.13 -14.49
C PHE A 3 -13.12 -19.76 -15.01
N ILE A 4 -13.48 -19.43 -16.25
CA ILE A 4 -13.11 -18.15 -16.89
C ILE A 4 -13.77 -16.98 -16.17
N LEU A 5 -15.07 -17.09 -15.87
CA LEU A 5 -15.78 -16.08 -15.10
C LEU A 5 -15.17 -15.87 -13.71
N THR A 6 -14.81 -16.97 -13.03
CA THR A 6 -14.14 -16.92 -11.73
C THR A 6 -12.78 -16.24 -11.84
N ALA A 7 -11.96 -16.59 -12.82
CA ALA A 7 -10.66 -15.95 -13.05
C ALA A 7 -10.81 -14.44 -13.33
N LEU A 8 -11.79 -14.04 -14.15
CA LEU A 8 -12.08 -12.62 -14.42
C LEU A 8 -12.46 -11.85 -13.15
N THR A 9 -13.22 -12.46 -12.23
CA THR A 9 -13.57 -11.80 -10.95
C THR A 9 -12.38 -11.55 -10.02
N PHE A 10 -11.23 -12.22 -10.24
CA PHE A 10 -10.00 -11.94 -9.49
C PHE A 10 -9.06 -11.00 -10.24
N VAL A 11 -8.87 -11.24 -11.55
CA VAL A 11 -7.90 -10.51 -12.36
C VAL A 11 -8.35 -9.08 -12.66
N VAL A 12 -9.62 -8.87 -13.02
CA VAL A 12 -10.11 -7.53 -13.39
C VAL A 12 -10.01 -6.55 -12.21
N PRO A 13 -10.51 -6.88 -10.99
CA PRO A 13 -10.38 -5.97 -9.86
C PRO A 13 -8.93 -5.72 -9.44
N PHE A 14 -8.07 -6.73 -9.54
CA PHE A 14 -6.65 -6.60 -9.28
C PHE A 14 -5.99 -5.59 -10.23
N VAL A 15 -6.23 -5.74 -11.54
CA VAL A 15 -5.71 -4.83 -12.56
C VAL A 15 -6.24 -3.42 -12.39
N LEU A 16 -7.52 -3.24 -12.05
CA LEU A 16 -8.11 -1.92 -11.81
C LEU A 16 -7.46 -1.22 -10.61
N VAL A 17 -7.31 -1.93 -9.49
CA VAL A 17 -6.70 -1.35 -8.29
C VAL A 17 -5.22 -1.03 -8.51
N LEU A 18 -4.45 -1.98 -9.04
CA LEU A 18 -3.02 -1.76 -9.28
C LEU A 18 -2.79 -0.68 -10.34
N GLY A 19 -3.57 -0.71 -11.43
CA GLY A 19 -3.52 0.28 -12.49
C GLY A 19 -3.82 1.68 -11.98
N LEU A 20 -4.84 1.86 -11.13
CA LEU A 20 -5.14 3.14 -10.50
C LEU A 20 -3.98 3.63 -9.65
N VAL A 21 -3.49 2.81 -8.72
CA VAL A 21 -2.44 3.20 -7.77
C VAL A 21 -1.13 3.54 -8.50
N VAL A 22 -0.69 2.70 -9.43
CA VAL A 22 0.53 2.96 -10.20
C VAL A 22 0.37 4.18 -11.09
N THR A 23 -0.77 4.36 -11.77
CA THR A 23 -0.98 5.55 -12.62
C THR A 23 -0.87 6.84 -11.80
N ILE A 24 -1.46 6.88 -10.60
CA ILE A 24 -1.38 8.07 -9.74
C ILE A 24 0.03 8.29 -9.21
N HIS A 25 0.75 7.23 -8.91
CA HIS A 25 2.17 7.29 -8.56
C HIS A 25 3.01 7.92 -9.69
N GLU A 26 2.91 7.40 -10.91
CA GLU A 26 3.61 7.96 -12.08
C GLU A 26 3.17 9.40 -12.36
N LEU A 27 1.88 9.70 -12.18
CA LEU A 27 1.35 11.05 -12.34
C LEU A 27 1.98 12.02 -11.35
N GLY A 28 2.32 11.57 -10.13
CA GLY A 28 3.07 12.36 -9.14
C GLY A 28 4.42 12.81 -9.68
N HIS A 29 5.23 11.87 -10.19
CA HIS A 29 6.51 12.20 -10.83
C HIS A 29 6.32 13.15 -12.02
N PHE A 30 5.36 12.83 -12.89
CA PHE A 30 5.06 13.62 -14.10
C PHE A 30 4.70 15.08 -13.77
N LEU A 31 3.77 15.30 -12.84
CA LEU A 31 3.30 16.63 -12.48
C LEU A 31 4.41 17.45 -11.80
N ALA A 32 5.21 16.84 -10.93
CA ALA A 32 6.35 17.51 -10.30
C ALA A 32 7.46 17.84 -11.31
N ALA A 33 7.76 16.92 -12.24
CA ALA A 33 8.73 17.16 -13.29
C ALA A 33 8.27 18.30 -14.21
N LYS A 34 6.99 18.32 -14.58
CA LYS A 34 6.39 19.35 -15.42
C LYS A 34 6.43 20.73 -14.75
N SER A 35 6.20 20.81 -13.43
CA SER A 35 6.25 22.09 -12.69
C SER A 35 7.66 22.70 -12.62
N PHE A 36 8.71 21.88 -12.72
CA PHE A 36 10.09 22.34 -12.83
C PHE A 36 10.59 22.50 -14.27
N GLY A 37 9.72 22.33 -15.27
CA GLY A 37 10.10 22.40 -16.68
C GLY A 37 11.14 21.34 -17.05
N VAL A 38 10.98 20.12 -16.55
CA VAL A 38 11.76 18.95 -16.98
C VAL A 38 11.21 18.48 -18.33
N ALA A 39 12.10 18.13 -19.26
CA ALA A 39 11.74 17.52 -20.54
C ALA A 39 11.33 16.06 -20.31
N ILE A 40 10.15 15.70 -20.83
CA ILE A 40 9.51 14.39 -20.62
C ILE A 40 9.17 13.84 -22.01
N ASP A 41 9.67 12.66 -22.32
CA ASP A 41 9.41 12.02 -23.62
C ASP A 41 8.08 11.28 -23.61
N ARG A 42 7.80 10.56 -22.51
CA ARG A 42 6.68 9.62 -22.46
C ARG A 42 6.08 9.48 -21.06
N PHE A 43 4.75 9.39 -21.02
CA PHE A 43 3.97 8.90 -19.89
C PHE A 43 3.27 7.61 -20.30
N SER A 44 3.59 6.48 -19.65
CA SER A 44 3.03 5.17 -20.00
C SER A 44 2.24 4.57 -18.84
N ILE A 45 0.99 4.21 -19.11
CA ILE A 45 0.19 3.34 -18.24
C ILE A 45 0.33 1.92 -18.79
N GLY A 46 0.96 1.04 -18.02
CA GLY A 46 1.32 -0.31 -18.44
C GLY A 46 2.61 -0.39 -19.26
N PHE A 47 3.01 -1.64 -19.53
CA PHE A 47 4.23 -2.02 -20.25
C PHE A 47 3.93 -2.71 -21.59
N GLY A 48 4.99 -2.95 -22.38
CA GLY A 48 4.91 -3.65 -23.66
C GLY A 48 4.32 -2.78 -24.78
N LYS A 49 4.01 -3.40 -25.93
CA LYS A 49 3.40 -2.75 -27.12
C LYS A 49 2.22 -1.82 -26.76
N ALA A 50 2.19 -0.64 -27.37
CA ALA A 50 1.09 0.31 -27.19
C ALA A 50 -0.20 -0.25 -27.78
N ILE A 51 -1.28 -0.25 -26.99
CA ILE A 51 -2.65 -0.40 -27.48
C ILE A 51 -3.10 0.93 -28.10
N ALA A 52 -2.79 2.02 -27.42
CA ALA A 52 -3.06 3.37 -27.88
C ALA A 52 -1.90 4.29 -27.47
N SER A 53 -1.59 5.26 -28.32
CA SER A 53 -0.63 6.31 -28.04
C SER A 53 -1.02 7.61 -28.70
N TRP A 54 -0.83 8.74 -28.03
CA TRP A 54 -1.06 10.07 -28.57
C TRP A 54 -0.06 11.07 -27.99
N THR A 55 0.29 12.10 -28.73
CA THR A 55 1.21 13.14 -28.27
C THR A 55 0.42 14.37 -27.83
N ASP A 56 0.71 14.89 -26.64
CA ASP A 56 0.06 16.10 -26.15
C ASP A 56 0.71 17.38 -26.73
N LYS A 57 0.10 18.54 -26.45
CA LYS A 57 0.62 19.84 -26.92
C LYS A 57 2.00 20.20 -26.36
N SER A 58 2.43 19.55 -25.28
CA SER A 58 3.78 19.70 -24.71
C SER A 58 4.81 18.77 -25.34
N GLY A 59 4.42 17.94 -26.32
CA GLY A 59 5.31 16.99 -26.98
C GLY A 59 5.47 15.65 -26.24
N VAL A 60 4.72 15.42 -25.16
CA VAL A 60 4.80 14.18 -24.38
C VAL A 60 3.97 13.09 -25.05
N GLU A 61 4.56 11.92 -25.29
CA GLU A 61 3.84 10.72 -25.74
C GLU A 61 3.09 10.09 -24.55
N TRP A 62 1.76 10.14 -24.59
CA TRP A 62 0.90 9.38 -23.69
C TRP A 62 0.64 8.01 -24.29
N ARG A 63 0.87 6.95 -23.52
CA ARG A 63 0.77 5.56 -23.98
C ARG A 63 -0.02 4.70 -23.02
N VAL A 64 -0.85 3.83 -23.57
CA VAL A 64 -1.48 2.73 -22.86
C VAL A 64 -0.89 1.42 -23.38
N GLY A 65 -0.09 0.74 -22.55
CA GLY A 65 0.54 -0.54 -22.86
C GLY A 65 -0.43 -1.72 -22.70
N TRP A 66 -0.16 -2.82 -23.42
CA TRP A 66 -1.01 -4.01 -23.34
C TRP A 66 -0.86 -4.80 -22.03
N ILE A 67 0.25 -4.63 -21.31
CA ILE A 67 0.46 -5.23 -20.00
C ILE A 67 0.08 -4.19 -18.94
N PRO A 68 -1.05 -4.33 -18.23
CA PRO A 68 -1.53 -3.28 -17.31
C PRO A 68 -0.85 -3.33 -15.93
N LEU A 69 0.23 -4.12 -15.79
CA LEU A 69 0.95 -4.34 -14.54
C LEU A 69 2.10 -3.34 -14.38
N GLY A 70 1.76 -2.06 -14.23
CA GLY A 70 2.71 -0.99 -13.91
C GLY A 70 2.54 0.25 -14.77
N GLY A 71 3.57 1.08 -14.81
CA GLY A 71 3.64 2.34 -15.55
C GLY A 71 5.03 2.92 -15.43
N TYR A 72 5.34 3.95 -16.22
CA TYR A 72 6.58 4.71 -16.07
C TYR A 72 6.45 6.10 -16.69
N VAL A 73 7.17 7.06 -16.12
CA VAL A 73 7.50 8.34 -16.76
C VAL A 73 8.93 8.26 -17.31
N ARG A 74 9.10 8.54 -18.60
CA ARG A 74 10.42 8.62 -19.23
C ARG A 74 10.84 10.08 -19.38
N PHE A 75 11.88 10.48 -18.66
CA PHE A 75 12.50 11.79 -18.84
C PHE A 75 13.43 11.80 -20.05
N SER A 76 13.53 12.94 -20.72
CA SER A 76 14.43 13.09 -21.86
C SER A 76 15.88 12.85 -21.42
N GLY A 77 16.62 12.06 -22.19
CA GLY A 77 17.97 11.62 -21.86
C GLY A 77 18.06 10.37 -20.97
N ASP A 78 16.95 9.80 -20.52
CA ASP A 78 16.90 8.45 -19.93
C ASP A 78 16.82 7.39 -21.03
N GLU A 79 17.94 7.14 -21.72
CA GLU A 79 17.98 6.13 -22.80
C GLU A 79 18.18 4.70 -22.30
N ASN A 80 18.65 4.49 -21.08
CA ASN A 80 18.88 3.14 -20.55
C ASN A 80 18.39 3.02 -19.10
N ALA A 81 17.23 2.40 -18.90
CA ALA A 81 16.69 2.01 -17.58
C ALA A 81 17.62 1.07 -16.76
N SER A 82 18.75 0.64 -17.33
CA SER A 82 19.75 -0.25 -16.73
C SER A 82 21.12 0.41 -16.51
N SER A 83 21.33 1.64 -16.98
CA SER A 83 22.65 2.29 -16.95
C SER A 83 22.58 3.55 -16.12
N VAL A 84 23.07 3.49 -14.89
CA VAL A 84 23.38 4.72 -14.14
C VAL A 84 24.36 5.53 -14.99
N PRO A 85 24.01 6.75 -15.43
CA PRO A 85 24.93 7.51 -16.24
C PRO A 85 26.14 7.89 -15.37
N ASP A 86 27.32 7.38 -15.74
CA ASP A 86 28.58 7.81 -15.14
C ASP A 86 28.83 9.29 -15.50
N ARG A 87 29.72 9.96 -14.76
CA ARG A 87 30.05 11.37 -15.02
C ARG A 87 30.45 11.63 -16.47
N GLU A 88 31.19 10.71 -17.06
CA GLU A 88 31.60 10.76 -18.47
C GLU A 88 30.39 10.66 -19.42
N ASN A 89 29.41 9.80 -19.12
CA ASN A 89 28.17 9.69 -19.89
C ASN A 89 27.30 10.95 -19.75
N LEU A 90 27.25 11.58 -18.57
CA LEU A 90 26.54 12.84 -18.36
C LEU A 90 27.21 14.01 -19.09
N GLU A 91 28.54 14.06 -19.14
CA GLU A 91 29.24 15.09 -19.92
C GLU A 91 29.04 14.89 -21.43
N ASN A 92 29.06 13.66 -21.92
CA ASN A 92 28.79 13.34 -23.31
C ASN A 92 27.35 13.71 -23.69
N LEU A 93 26.37 13.30 -22.87
CA LEU A 93 24.96 13.67 -23.03
C LEU A 93 24.79 15.19 -23.03
N ARG A 94 25.51 15.90 -22.14
CA ARG A 94 25.49 17.37 -22.13
C ARG A 94 25.98 17.95 -23.46
N ARG A 95 27.12 17.49 -23.98
CA ARG A 95 27.66 18.00 -25.26
C ARG A 95 26.73 17.72 -26.43
N GLU A 96 26.10 16.56 -26.44
CA GLU A 96 25.10 16.18 -27.46
C GLU A 96 23.89 17.12 -27.44
N ILE A 97 23.31 17.36 -26.25
CA ILE A 97 22.20 18.31 -26.08
C ILE A 97 22.61 19.73 -26.48
N GLU A 98 23.81 20.18 -26.07
CA GLU A 98 24.33 21.51 -26.41
C GLU A 98 24.51 21.67 -27.93
N ALA A 99 24.90 20.61 -28.64
CA ALA A 99 25.08 20.61 -30.09
C ALA A 99 23.76 20.58 -30.87
N GLU A 100 22.76 19.82 -30.41
CA GLU A 100 21.49 19.63 -31.12
C GLU A 100 20.44 20.70 -30.77
N GLU A 101 20.31 21.04 -29.49
CA GLU A 101 19.23 21.89 -28.98
C GLU A 101 19.73 23.22 -28.39
N GLY A 102 21.05 23.40 -28.29
CA GLY A 102 21.68 24.59 -27.74
C GLY A 102 21.92 24.53 -26.23
N HIS A 103 22.75 25.45 -25.73
CA HIS A 103 23.25 25.41 -24.36
C HIS A 103 22.16 25.51 -23.27
N ASP A 104 21.08 26.24 -23.53
CA ASP A 104 20.00 26.40 -22.55
C ASP A 104 19.13 25.15 -22.40
N ALA A 105 19.12 24.26 -23.40
CA ALA A 105 18.31 23.05 -23.39
C ALA A 105 18.73 22.06 -22.29
N VAL A 106 20.02 22.03 -21.92
CA VAL A 106 20.57 21.18 -20.85
C VAL A 106 19.81 21.37 -19.53
N ARG A 107 19.34 22.60 -19.25
CA ARG A 107 18.59 22.91 -18.02
C ARG A 107 17.23 22.24 -17.96
N ARG A 108 16.69 21.73 -19.08
CA ARG A 108 15.42 20.99 -19.13
C ARG A 108 15.60 19.51 -18.79
N TYR A 109 16.80 18.96 -18.93
CA TYR A 109 17.05 17.54 -18.69
C TYR A 109 17.13 17.24 -17.19
N PHE A 110 16.48 16.15 -16.78
CA PHE A 110 16.30 15.79 -15.37
C PHE A 110 17.63 15.68 -14.60
N HIS A 111 18.62 15.01 -15.19
CA HIS A 111 19.93 14.76 -14.55
C HIS A 111 20.70 16.04 -14.19
N PHE A 112 20.47 17.14 -14.92
CA PHE A 112 21.16 18.42 -14.72
C PHE A 112 20.34 19.41 -13.87
N LYS A 113 19.13 19.04 -13.41
CA LYS A 113 18.37 19.86 -12.47
C LYS A 113 19.06 19.92 -11.09
N PRO A 114 18.87 21.00 -10.33
CA PRO A 114 19.30 21.07 -8.94
C PRO A 114 18.84 19.86 -8.12
N LEU A 115 19.67 19.40 -7.18
CA LEU A 115 19.42 18.20 -6.38
C LEU A 115 18.07 18.22 -5.66
N TRP A 116 17.67 19.37 -5.12
CA TRP A 116 16.39 19.52 -4.43
C TRP A 116 15.20 19.36 -5.38
N GLN A 117 15.31 19.77 -6.65
CA GLN A 117 14.27 19.55 -7.66
C GLN A 117 14.17 18.07 -8.01
N ARG A 118 15.31 17.40 -8.26
CA ARG A 118 15.33 15.95 -8.52
C ARG A 118 14.74 15.17 -7.35
N ALA A 119 15.08 15.54 -6.11
CA ALA A 119 14.53 14.93 -4.92
C ALA A 119 13.00 15.13 -4.79
N ILE A 120 12.47 16.33 -5.08
CA ILE A 120 11.03 16.56 -5.07
C ILE A 120 10.33 15.73 -6.15
N VAL A 121 10.87 15.68 -7.37
CA VAL A 121 10.28 14.90 -8.47
C VAL A 121 10.22 13.42 -8.10
N VAL A 122 11.30 12.86 -7.54
CA VAL A 122 11.34 11.46 -7.09
C VAL A 122 10.41 11.23 -5.88
N ALA A 123 10.33 12.14 -4.93
CA ALA A 123 9.41 12.00 -3.80
C ALA A 123 7.93 12.18 -4.18
N ALA A 124 7.64 12.86 -5.28
CA ALA A 124 6.28 13.20 -5.68
C ALA A 124 5.42 11.97 -6.01
N GLY A 125 6.00 10.92 -6.59
CA GLY A 125 5.27 9.68 -6.87
C GLY A 125 4.74 9.00 -5.59
N PRO A 126 5.61 8.68 -4.61
CA PRO A 126 5.16 8.13 -3.34
C PRO A 126 4.19 9.03 -2.58
N LEU A 127 4.42 10.36 -2.60
CA LEU A 127 3.52 11.32 -1.96
C LEU A 127 2.15 11.39 -2.64
N ALA A 128 2.07 11.22 -3.96
CA ALA A 128 0.81 11.15 -4.69
C ALA A 128 -0.03 9.93 -4.27
N ASN A 129 0.62 8.82 -3.91
CA ASN A 129 -0.08 7.66 -3.34
C ASN A 129 -0.67 7.95 -1.96
N PHE A 130 0.08 8.61 -1.07
CA PHE A 130 -0.51 9.03 0.21
C PHE A 130 -1.68 10.00 0.01
N ALA A 131 -1.57 10.94 -0.92
CA ALA A 131 -2.66 11.84 -1.28
C ALA A 131 -3.88 11.08 -1.83
N LEU A 132 -3.67 10.09 -2.71
CA LEU A 132 -4.73 9.22 -3.22
C LEU A 132 -5.44 8.49 -2.08
N ALA A 133 -4.70 7.88 -1.16
CA ALA A 133 -5.27 7.18 -0.02
C ALA A 133 -6.15 8.10 0.85
N ILE A 134 -5.66 9.32 1.14
CA ILE A 134 -6.42 10.32 1.91
C ILE A 134 -7.72 10.67 1.18
N VAL A 135 -7.64 10.95 -0.12
CA VAL A 135 -8.82 11.30 -0.94
C VAL A 135 -9.81 10.15 -1.00
N LEU A 136 -9.36 8.91 -1.21
CA LEU A 136 -10.23 7.73 -1.26
C LEU A 136 -10.91 7.48 0.08
N PHE A 137 -10.17 7.50 1.20
CA PHE A 137 -10.79 7.34 2.52
C PHE A 137 -11.75 8.49 2.85
N ALA A 138 -11.39 9.73 2.55
CA ALA A 138 -12.25 10.88 2.77
C ALA A 138 -13.53 10.81 1.94
N ALA A 139 -13.43 10.45 0.65
CA ALA A 139 -14.58 10.29 -0.23
C ALA A 139 -15.53 9.20 0.29
N LEU A 140 -14.99 8.08 0.77
CA LEU A 140 -15.79 7.00 1.36
C LEU A 140 -16.49 7.44 2.65
N LEU A 141 -15.79 8.14 3.54
CA LEU A 141 -16.37 8.67 4.78
C LEU A 141 -17.45 9.73 4.50
N LEU A 142 -17.22 10.59 3.51
CA LEU A 142 -18.19 11.61 3.10
C LEU A 142 -19.44 10.99 2.48
N ALA A 143 -19.28 9.99 1.62
CA ALA A 143 -20.39 9.37 0.88
C ALA A 143 -21.22 8.40 1.74
N PHE A 144 -20.57 7.59 2.58
CA PHE A 144 -21.24 6.48 3.28
C PHE A 144 -21.23 6.64 4.81
N GLY A 145 -20.47 7.59 5.33
CA GLY A 145 -20.19 7.66 6.75
C GLY A 145 -19.41 6.45 7.24
N GLN A 146 -19.59 6.12 8.52
CA GLN A 146 -19.01 4.92 9.12
C GLN A 146 -20.01 4.30 10.09
N TYR A 147 -20.28 3.01 9.92
CA TYR A 147 -20.95 2.21 10.93
C TYR A 147 -19.91 1.74 11.93
N VAL A 148 -19.95 2.28 13.13
CA VAL A 148 -19.01 1.95 14.20
C VAL A 148 -19.73 1.13 15.24
N LEU A 149 -19.21 -0.07 15.50
CA LEU A 149 -19.58 -0.83 16.68
C LEU A 149 -18.74 -0.30 17.85
N PRO A 150 -19.33 0.27 18.91
CA PRO A 150 -18.59 0.75 20.07
C PRO A 150 -17.70 -0.36 20.63
N PRO A 151 -16.52 -0.03 21.17
CA PRO A 151 -15.58 -1.01 21.71
C PRO A 151 -16.01 -1.54 23.08
N LYS A 152 -17.30 -1.90 23.22
CA LYS A 152 -17.92 -2.43 24.42
C LYS A 152 -17.82 -3.95 24.42
N ILE A 153 -17.25 -4.49 25.48
CA ILE A 153 -17.03 -5.92 25.67
C ILE A 153 -18.34 -6.55 26.16
N ALA A 154 -18.90 -7.49 25.41
CA ALA A 154 -20.08 -8.25 25.87
C ALA A 154 -19.70 -9.47 26.67
N SER A 155 -18.63 -10.17 26.26
CA SER A 155 -18.12 -11.31 27.00
C SER A 155 -16.62 -11.45 26.82
N VAL A 156 -16.01 -12.06 27.83
CA VAL A 156 -14.59 -12.38 27.87
C VAL A 156 -14.47 -13.90 27.88
N GLN A 157 -13.72 -14.46 26.95
CA GLN A 157 -13.55 -15.91 26.86
C GLN A 157 -12.81 -16.43 28.10
N PRO A 158 -13.33 -17.46 28.79
CA PRO A 158 -12.64 -18.07 29.93
C PRO A 158 -11.24 -18.55 29.56
N GLY A 159 -10.27 -18.32 30.43
CA GLY A 159 -8.87 -18.73 30.20
C GLY A 159 -8.14 -17.94 29.11
N SER A 160 -8.75 -16.92 28.53
CA SER A 160 -8.10 -16.05 27.54
C SER A 160 -7.12 -15.05 28.17
N PRO A 161 -6.22 -14.44 27.38
CA PRO A 161 -5.36 -13.35 27.88
C PRO A 161 -6.15 -12.19 28.48
N ALA A 162 -7.32 -11.84 27.92
CA ALA A 162 -8.19 -10.81 28.47
C ALA A 162 -8.73 -11.19 29.86
N ALA A 163 -9.13 -12.45 30.04
CA ALA A 163 -9.61 -12.92 31.34
C ALA A 163 -8.49 -12.84 32.40
N ARG A 164 -7.26 -13.24 32.03
CA ARG A 164 -6.08 -13.15 32.93
C ARG A 164 -5.71 -11.71 33.27
N ALA A 165 -5.86 -10.79 32.33
CA ALA A 165 -5.61 -9.36 32.53
C ALA A 165 -6.71 -8.65 33.32
N GLY A 166 -7.86 -9.31 33.57
CA GLY A 166 -8.94 -8.75 34.38
C GLY A 166 -9.96 -7.90 33.60
N PHE A 167 -10.08 -8.09 32.28
CA PHE A 167 -11.21 -7.55 31.53
C PHE A 167 -12.53 -8.18 32.00
N MET A 168 -13.61 -7.40 31.96
CA MET A 168 -14.95 -7.82 32.35
C MET A 168 -15.97 -7.49 31.26
N ALA A 169 -17.07 -8.25 31.25
CA ALA A 169 -18.23 -7.89 30.46
C ALA A 169 -18.77 -6.52 30.90
N GLY A 170 -19.10 -5.67 29.94
CA GLY A 170 -19.54 -4.30 30.16
C GLY A 170 -18.43 -3.24 30.03
N ASP A 171 -17.16 -3.63 30.04
CA ASP A 171 -16.04 -2.71 29.84
C ASP A 171 -16.13 -2.02 28.48
N LEU A 172 -15.91 -0.71 28.46
CA LEU A 172 -15.77 0.08 27.25
C LEU A 172 -14.30 0.44 27.04
N VAL A 173 -13.65 -0.08 25.99
CA VAL A 173 -12.23 0.22 25.74
C VAL A 173 -12.09 1.61 25.15
N LEU A 174 -11.53 2.55 25.92
CA LEU A 174 -11.32 3.94 25.50
C LEU A 174 -10.00 4.13 24.76
N LYS A 175 -8.93 3.49 25.24
CA LYS A 175 -7.59 3.57 24.63
C LYS A 175 -6.89 2.22 24.60
N ALA A 176 -6.01 2.06 23.62
CA ALA A 176 -5.02 0.98 23.56
C ALA A 176 -3.68 1.57 23.06
N GLU A 177 -2.58 1.33 23.76
CA GLU A 177 -1.25 1.89 23.44
C GLU A 177 -1.26 3.43 23.33
N GLY A 178 -1.96 4.10 24.23
CA GLY A 178 -2.13 5.56 24.20
C GLY A 178 -3.04 6.08 23.07
N ARG A 179 -3.49 5.22 22.14
CA ARG A 179 -4.37 5.58 21.02
C ARG A 179 -5.83 5.49 21.43
N SER A 180 -6.64 6.47 21.03
CA SER A 180 -8.09 6.44 21.25
C SER A 180 -8.75 5.39 20.35
N ILE A 181 -9.54 4.51 20.95
CA ILE A 181 -10.27 3.45 20.23
C ILE A 181 -11.71 3.91 20.09
N LYS A 182 -12.16 4.14 18.84
CA LYS A 182 -13.54 4.59 18.57
C LYS A 182 -14.48 3.41 18.32
N GLY A 183 -13.94 2.27 17.91
CA GLY A 183 -14.73 1.10 17.55
C GLY A 183 -14.05 -0.23 17.84
N PHE A 184 -14.85 -1.29 17.94
CA PHE A 184 -14.37 -2.64 18.21
C PHE A 184 -13.50 -3.20 17.07
N ASP A 185 -13.78 -2.84 15.80
CA ASP A 185 -12.93 -3.25 14.67
C ASP A 185 -11.52 -2.66 14.76
N GLU A 186 -11.41 -1.42 15.24
CA GLU A 186 -10.11 -0.77 15.47
C GLU A 186 -9.34 -1.46 16.60
N LEU A 187 -10.03 -1.81 17.69
CA LEU A 187 -9.47 -2.63 18.76
C LEU A 187 -8.98 -3.99 18.25
N ALA A 188 -9.80 -4.66 17.42
CA ALA A 188 -9.45 -5.96 16.86
C ALA A 188 -8.22 -5.88 15.95
N GLN A 189 -8.11 -4.86 15.09
CA GLN A 189 -6.95 -4.65 14.21
C GLN A 189 -5.67 -4.39 15.00
N LEU A 190 -5.74 -3.54 16.03
CA LEU A 190 -4.66 -3.24 16.98
C LEU A 190 -4.15 -4.54 17.63
N VAL A 191 -5.05 -5.34 18.18
CA VAL A 191 -4.72 -6.59 18.88
C VAL A 191 -4.12 -7.65 17.94
N GLN A 192 -4.63 -7.75 16.71
CA GLN A 192 -4.20 -8.75 15.73
C GLN A 192 -2.71 -8.67 15.38
N VAL A 193 -2.15 -7.46 15.31
CA VAL A 193 -0.74 -7.27 14.95
C VAL A 193 0.21 -7.29 16.16
N ARG A 194 -0.33 -7.38 17.39
CA ARG A 194 0.43 -7.27 18.65
C ARG A 194 0.53 -8.58 19.46
N ALA A 195 0.48 -9.72 18.79
CA ALA A 195 0.69 -11.01 19.45
C ALA A 195 2.04 -11.07 20.20
N ASN A 196 2.03 -11.58 21.43
CA ASN A 196 3.13 -11.66 22.39
C ASN A 196 3.75 -10.32 22.80
N VAL A 197 3.04 -9.21 22.63
CA VAL A 197 3.50 -7.88 23.07
C VAL A 197 2.55 -7.38 24.16
N PRO A 198 3.03 -7.10 25.39
CA PRO A 198 2.23 -6.43 26.40
C PRO A 198 1.62 -5.17 25.82
N THR A 199 0.32 -5.01 26.02
CA THR A 199 -0.44 -3.92 25.44
C THR A 199 -1.23 -3.23 26.53
N ASP A 200 -1.07 -1.93 26.65
CA ASP A 200 -1.70 -1.09 27.66
C ASP A 200 -3.09 -0.66 27.17
N PHE A 201 -4.11 -0.94 27.97
CA PHE A 201 -5.49 -0.58 27.69
C PHE A 201 -6.03 0.34 28.77
N VAL A 202 -6.84 1.32 28.35
CA VAL A 202 -7.67 2.11 29.27
C VAL A 202 -9.11 1.74 28.99
N VAL A 203 -9.78 1.16 29.98
CA VAL A 203 -11.20 0.80 29.90
C VAL A 203 -12.03 1.65 30.84
N GLU A 204 -13.26 1.93 30.46
CA GLU A 204 -14.27 2.47 31.35
C GLU A 204 -15.11 1.32 31.92
N ARG A 205 -15.12 1.22 33.25
CA ARG A 205 -15.91 0.24 33.99
C ARG A 205 -16.70 0.99 35.08
N ALA A 206 -18.03 0.93 34.98
CA ALA A 206 -18.94 1.63 35.91
C ALA A 206 -18.59 3.13 36.09
N GLY A 207 -18.23 3.82 35.00
CA GLY A 207 -17.89 5.25 35.00
C GLY A 207 -16.49 5.60 35.52
N ARG A 208 -15.65 4.62 35.84
CA ARG A 208 -14.24 4.82 36.22
C ARG A 208 -13.32 4.33 35.12
N GLN A 209 -12.23 5.07 34.89
CA GLN A 209 -11.14 4.61 34.01
C GLN A 209 -10.23 3.66 34.77
N ILE A 210 -10.00 2.48 34.19
CA ILE A 210 -9.14 1.43 34.72
C ILE A 210 -8.08 1.14 33.66
N GLU A 211 -6.82 1.16 34.07
CA GLU A 211 -5.70 0.74 33.25
C GLU A 211 -5.51 -0.78 33.38
N ILE A 212 -5.43 -1.46 32.25
CA ILE A 212 -5.28 -2.92 32.16
C ILE A 212 -4.15 -3.21 31.17
N VAL A 213 -3.16 -3.98 31.60
CA VAL A 213 -2.12 -4.49 30.70
C VAL A 213 -2.47 -5.91 30.29
N ALA A 214 -2.58 -6.16 28.99
CA ALA A 214 -2.85 -7.50 28.48
C ALA A 214 -1.95 -7.83 27.30
N THR A 215 -1.51 -9.09 27.24
CA THR A 215 -0.62 -9.59 26.17
C THR A 215 -1.44 -10.47 25.23
N PRO A 216 -1.74 -10.04 23.99
CA PRO A 216 -2.41 -10.88 23.01
C PRO A 216 -1.60 -12.13 22.71
N GLU A 217 -2.25 -13.26 22.50
CA GLU A 217 -1.58 -14.52 22.16
C GLU A 217 -1.80 -14.88 20.70
N TRP A 218 -0.86 -15.60 20.10
CA TRP A 218 -1.01 -16.11 18.75
C TRP A 218 -2.09 -17.18 18.69
N VAL A 219 -3.08 -16.96 17.83
CA VAL A 219 -4.11 -17.97 17.51
C VAL A 219 -4.18 -18.13 16.00
N VAL A 220 -4.32 -19.37 15.54
CA VAL A 220 -4.61 -19.66 14.13
C VAL A 220 -6.11 -19.59 13.92
N ARG A 221 -6.55 -18.65 13.08
CA ARG A 221 -7.96 -18.48 12.74
C ARG A 221 -8.17 -18.66 11.24
N SER A 222 -9.27 -19.30 10.86
CA SER A 222 -9.73 -19.31 9.48
C SER A 222 -10.50 -18.03 9.18
N ASP A 223 -9.92 -17.17 8.35
CA ASP A 223 -10.57 -16.00 7.77
C ASP A 223 -11.28 -16.37 6.46
N LYS A 224 -12.52 -15.91 6.27
CA LYS A 224 -13.31 -16.20 5.06
C LYS A 224 -12.69 -15.55 3.80
N VAL A 225 -12.06 -14.40 3.96
CA VAL A 225 -11.40 -13.61 2.91
C VAL A 225 -9.92 -14.01 2.79
N ALA A 226 -9.15 -13.95 3.86
CA ALA A 226 -7.70 -14.13 3.83
C ALA A 226 -7.19 -15.58 4.03
N GLY A 227 -8.08 -16.55 4.31
CA GLY A 227 -7.69 -17.95 4.57
C GLY A 227 -7.22 -18.19 6.01
N GLN A 228 -6.42 -19.23 6.25
CA GLN A 228 -5.85 -19.46 7.57
C GLN A 228 -4.75 -18.42 7.85
N ARG A 229 -4.92 -17.63 8.91
CA ARG A 229 -3.96 -16.63 9.33
C ARG A 229 -3.67 -16.77 10.83
N ARG A 230 -2.40 -16.58 11.18
CA ARG A 230 -1.96 -16.49 12.58
C ARG A 230 -2.09 -15.02 12.97
N GLN A 231 -2.82 -14.72 14.04
CA GLN A 231 -3.04 -13.35 14.50
C GLN A 231 -3.08 -13.30 16.03
N GLY A 232 -2.80 -12.11 16.58
CA GLY A 232 -2.97 -11.84 18.00
C GLY A 232 -4.44 -11.86 18.42
N MET A 233 -4.73 -12.47 19.56
CA MET A 233 -6.06 -12.55 20.13
C MET A 233 -6.02 -12.32 21.64
N LEU A 234 -6.97 -11.54 22.14
CA LEU A 234 -7.20 -11.35 23.58
C LEU A 234 -8.35 -12.20 24.12
N GLY A 235 -9.28 -12.64 23.27
CA GLY A 235 -10.48 -13.37 23.70
C GLY A 235 -11.65 -12.46 24.11
N LEU A 236 -11.67 -11.21 23.63
CA LEU A 236 -12.79 -10.28 23.79
C LEU A 236 -13.86 -10.52 22.71
N ALA A 237 -15.13 -10.57 23.11
CA ALA A 237 -16.26 -10.61 22.19
C ALA A 237 -17.04 -9.28 22.26
N PRO A 238 -17.37 -8.69 21.10
CA PRO A 238 -18.15 -7.46 21.06
C PRO A 238 -19.60 -7.70 21.47
N ALA A 239 -20.27 -6.67 21.99
CA ALA A 239 -21.72 -6.64 22.01
C ALA A 239 -22.25 -6.60 20.56
N GLN A 240 -22.99 -7.62 20.15
CA GLN A 240 -23.42 -7.81 18.75
C GLN A 240 -24.87 -7.39 18.50
N SER A 241 -25.48 -6.52 19.31
CA SER A 241 -26.83 -6.06 18.99
C SER A 241 -26.78 -5.14 17.77
N LYS A 242 -27.66 -5.35 16.79
CA LYS A 242 -27.81 -4.42 15.65
C LYS A 242 -28.11 -2.99 16.10
N ALA A 243 -28.71 -2.82 17.28
CA ALA A 243 -28.98 -1.52 17.89
C ALA A 243 -27.72 -0.81 18.43
N ASP A 244 -26.60 -1.52 18.57
CA ASP A 244 -25.36 -0.95 19.11
C ASP A 244 -24.52 -0.24 18.03
N TYR A 245 -24.82 -0.43 16.73
CA TYR A 245 -24.11 0.25 15.66
C TYR A 245 -24.48 1.73 15.61
N VAL A 246 -23.48 2.59 15.75
CA VAL A 246 -23.65 4.03 15.59
C VAL A 246 -23.21 4.41 14.19
N HIS A 247 -24.12 5.02 13.43
CA HIS A 247 -23.77 5.61 12.13
C HIS A 247 -23.20 7.01 12.36
N LEU A 248 -21.91 7.16 12.09
CA LEU A 248 -21.22 8.44 12.13
C LEU A 248 -21.22 9.06 10.73
N THR A 249 -21.83 10.23 10.60
CA THR A 249 -21.76 11.05 9.39
C THR A 249 -20.62 12.05 9.49
N TYR A 250 -20.03 12.39 8.34
CA TYR A 250 -18.86 13.26 8.26
C TYR A 250 -19.18 14.44 7.35
N ASN A 251 -18.87 15.65 7.78
CA ASN A 251 -18.81 16.80 6.87
C ASN A 251 -17.49 16.77 6.05
N PRO A 252 -17.32 17.59 5.00
CA PRO A 252 -16.14 17.54 4.14
C PRO A 252 -14.79 17.70 4.88
N ILE A 253 -14.75 18.56 5.90
CA ILE A 253 -13.53 18.79 6.69
C ILE A 253 -13.24 17.58 7.59
N GLN A 254 -14.27 17.07 8.27
CA GLN A 254 -14.18 15.87 9.10
C GLN A 254 -13.81 14.64 8.28
N ALA A 255 -14.33 14.52 7.06
CA ALA A 255 -14.01 13.43 6.14
C ALA A 255 -12.55 13.48 5.70
N LEU A 256 -12.03 14.67 5.37
CA LEU A 256 -10.62 14.84 5.04
C LEU A 256 -9.70 14.55 6.24
N ALA A 257 -10.07 15.04 7.42
CA ALA A 257 -9.35 14.74 8.67
C ALA A 257 -9.38 13.24 8.98
N GLY A 258 -10.55 12.59 8.83
CA GLY A 258 -10.71 11.14 9.02
C GLY A 258 -9.94 10.32 7.98
N GLY A 259 -9.90 10.76 6.72
CA GLY A 259 -9.08 10.14 5.67
C GLY A 259 -7.59 10.24 5.96
N THR A 260 -7.14 11.38 6.50
CA THR A 260 -5.77 11.59 6.96
C THR A 260 -5.44 10.71 8.16
N GLU A 261 -6.31 10.68 9.19
CA GLU A 261 -6.16 9.82 10.38
C GLU A 261 -6.05 8.34 9.98
N ARG A 262 -6.90 7.89 9.04
CA ARG A 262 -6.91 6.50 8.57
C ARG A 262 -5.68 6.14 7.73
N THR A 263 -5.20 7.08 6.91
CA THR A 263 -3.94 6.94 6.17
C THR A 263 -2.77 6.81 7.12
N TRP A 264 -2.68 7.69 8.12
CA TRP A 264 -1.63 7.67 9.14
C TRP A 264 -1.65 6.38 9.96
N ARG A 265 -2.83 5.94 10.41
CA ARG A 265 -2.99 4.68 11.15
C ARG A 265 -2.59 3.47 10.34
N THR A 266 -2.93 3.46 9.05
CA THR A 266 -2.52 2.40 8.12
C THR A 266 -1.00 2.38 7.99
N LEU A 267 -0.38 3.53 7.76
CA LEU A 267 1.07 3.67 7.68
C LEU A 267 1.77 3.17 8.96
N GLU A 268 1.32 3.63 10.13
CA GLU A 268 1.87 3.25 11.43
C GLU A 268 1.77 1.74 11.68
N THR A 269 0.63 1.13 11.32
CA THR A 269 0.42 -0.32 11.44
C THR A 269 1.33 -1.09 10.49
N THR A 270 1.49 -0.62 9.25
CA THR A 270 2.39 -1.20 8.26
C THR A 270 3.84 -1.14 8.73
N VAL A 271 4.31 0.02 9.21
CA VAL A 271 5.67 0.21 9.74
C VAL A 271 5.91 -0.70 10.93
N TYR A 272 4.97 -0.74 11.89
CA TYR A 272 5.06 -1.60 13.06
C TYR A 272 5.17 -3.08 12.66
N TYR A 273 4.29 -3.55 11.78
CA TYR A 273 4.26 -4.94 11.34
C TYR A 273 5.55 -5.34 10.58
N LEU A 274 6.04 -4.47 9.69
CA LEU A 274 7.31 -4.70 8.98
C LEU A 274 8.51 -4.71 9.94
N GLY A 275 8.55 -3.81 10.93
CA GLY A 275 9.60 -3.81 11.95
C GLY A 275 9.62 -5.11 12.76
N ARG A 276 8.46 -5.67 13.09
CA ARG A 276 8.34 -6.98 13.76
C ARG A 276 8.76 -8.14 12.88
N MET A 277 8.56 -8.04 11.57
CA MET A 277 9.00 -9.05 10.62
C MET A 277 10.52 -9.05 10.47
N VAL A 278 11.14 -7.88 10.33
CA VAL A 278 12.60 -7.73 10.23
C VAL A 278 13.30 -8.16 11.53
N THR A 279 12.67 -7.98 12.69
CA THR A 279 13.18 -8.45 13.99
C THR A 279 12.90 -9.93 14.27
N GLY A 280 12.25 -10.65 13.34
CA GLY A 280 11.97 -12.09 13.45
C GLY A 280 10.83 -12.46 14.40
N GLN A 281 10.06 -11.48 14.87
CA GLN A 281 8.92 -11.70 15.78
C GLN A 281 7.66 -12.15 15.04
N VAL A 282 7.57 -11.84 13.75
CA VAL A 282 6.47 -12.22 12.85
C VAL A 282 7.07 -12.99 11.67
N ALA A 283 6.47 -14.12 11.33
CA ALA A 283 6.93 -14.93 10.21
C ALA A 283 6.62 -14.24 8.87
N ALA A 284 7.60 -14.26 7.96
CA ALA A 284 7.49 -13.66 6.63
C ALA A 284 6.52 -14.44 5.70
N ASP A 285 6.08 -15.63 6.09
CA ASP A 285 5.06 -16.45 5.43
C ASP A 285 3.66 -15.81 5.43
N GLN A 286 3.50 -14.65 6.07
CA GLN A 286 2.28 -13.87 6.03
C GLN A 286 2.27 -12.80 4.93
N LEU A 287 3.42 -12.52 4.29
CA LEU A 287 3.47 -11.60 3.16
C LEU A 287 2.70 -12.20 1.98
N SER A 288 1.67 -11.49 1.55
CA SER A 288 0.93 -11.81 0.34
C SER A 288 1.69 -11.27 -0.86
N GLY A 289 1.99 -12.11 -1.83
CA GLY A 289 2.52 -11.71 -3.12
C GLY A 289 1.42 -11.23 -4.07
N PRO A 290 1.76 -11.03 -5.36
CA PRO A 290 0.81 -10.56 -6.38
C PRO A 290 -0.43 -11.48 -6.52
N LEU A 291 -0.25 -12.79 -6.38
CA LEU A 291 -1.35 -13.76 -6.47
C LEU A 291 -2.28 -13.67 -5.26
N GLY A 292 -1.71 -13.49 -4.07
CA GLY A 292 -2.45 -13.29 -2.82
C GLY A 292 -3.26 -12.00 -2.83
N ILE A 293 -2.70 -10.91 -3.39
CA ILE A 293 -3.42 -9.64 -3.59
C ILE A 293 -4.57 -9.86 -4.59
N ALA A 294 -4.32 -10.48 -5.74
CA ALA A 294 -5.37 -10.72 -6.74
C ALA A 294 -6.55 -11.53 -6.19
N ARG A 295 -6.26 -12.58 -5.40
CA ARG A 295 -7.29 -13.37 -4.71
C ARG A 295 -8.09 -12.51 -3.71
N THR A 296 -7.38 -11.71 -2.92
CA THR A 296 -8.01 -10.83 -1.92
C THR A 296 -8.90 -9.79 -2.61
N SER A 297 -8.44 -9.16 -3.70
CA SER A 297 -9.21 -8.20 -4.48
C SER A 297 -10.53 -8.79 -4.98
N GLY A 298 -10.51 -9.98 -5.58
CA GLY A 298 -11.75 -10.60 -6.05
C GLY A 298 -12.68 -11.03 -4.91
N LYS A 299 -12.16 -11.52 -3.78
CA LYS A 299 -12.99 -11.83 -2.61
C LYS A 299 -13.61 -10.59 -1.97
N VAL A 300 -12.90 -9.47 -1.96
CA VAL A 300 -13.37 -8.17 -1.46
C VAL A 300 -14.54 -7.65 -2.32
N VAL A 301 -14.46 -7.81 -3.65
CA VAL A 301 -15.58 -7.53 -4.57
C VAL A 301 -16.75 -8.47 -4.30
N GLN A 302 -16.51 -9.77 -4.20
CA GLN A 302 -17.55 -10.76 -3.95
C GLN A 302 -18.26 -10.50 -2.61
N ALA A 303 -17.51 -10.11 -1.57
CA ALA A 303 -18.07 -9.74 -0.28
C ALA A 303 -18.94 -8.47 -0.37
N GLY A 304 -18.55 -7.49 -1.18
CA GLY A 304 -19.34 -6.26 -1.40
C GLY A 304 -20.58 -6.48 -2.26
N ALA A 305 -20.54 -7.48 -3.15
CA ALA A 305 -21.69 -7.89 -3.96
C ALA A 305 -22.62 -8.88 -3.23
N ALA A 306 -22.20 -9.45 -2.10
CA ALA A 306 -22.97 -10.45 -1.37
C ALA A 306 -24.21 -9.83 -0.71
N GLY A 307 -25.39 -10.31 -1.07
CA GLY A 307 -26.67 -9.83 -0.51
C GLY A 307 -27.26 -8.59 -1.19
N ALA A 308 -26.66 -8.12 -2.29
CA ALA A 308 -27.22 -7.05 -3.10
C ALA A 308 -28.46 -7.53 -3.89
N PRO A 309 -29.57 -6.76 -3.91
CA PRO A 309 -30.82 -7.16 -4.56
C PRO A 309 -30.77 -7.07 -6.09
N ASP A 310 -29.85 -6.30 -6.67
CA ASP A 310 -29.76 -6.07 -8.10
C ASP A 310 -28.30 -5.90 -8.58
N VAL A 311 -28.08 -5.96 -9.89
CA VAL A 311 -26.74 -5.87 -10.50
C VAL A 311 -26.09 -4.50 -10.27
N GLY A 312 -26.88 -3.43 -10.22
CA GLY A 312 -26.36 -2.08 -9.96
C GLY A 312 -25.80 -1.95 -8.54
N SER A 313 -26.55 -2.41 -7.55
CA SER A 313 -26.09 -2.43 -6.15
C SER A 313 -24.91 -3.39 -5.93
N MET A 314 -24.82 -4.50 -6.67
CA MET A 314 -23.63 -5.36 -6.68
C MET A 314 -22.37 -4.62 -7.17
N ILE A 315 -22.47 -3.90 -8.29
CA ILE A 315 -21.35 -3.13 -8.85
C ILE A 315 -20.93 -2.03 -7.90
N LEU A 316 -21.89 -1.32 -7.28
CA LEU A 316 -21.61 -0.28 -6.31
C LEU A 316 -20.93 -0.83 -5.05
N GLY A 317 -21.48 -1.88 -4.43
CA GLY A 317 -20.91 -2.49 -3.22
C GLY A 317 -19.52 -3.08 -3.46
N GLY A 318 -19.33 -3.78 -4.57
CA GLY A 318 -18.01 -4.27 -5.00
C GLY A 318 -17.02 -3.13 -5.28
N GLY A 319 -17.48 -2.05 -5.92
CA GLY A 319 -16.69 -0.86 -6.22
C GLY A 319 -16.24 -0.12 -4.96
N VAL A 320 -17.13 0.10 -4.00
CA VAL A 320 -16.82 0.73 -2.70
C VAL A 320 -15.72 -0.05 -1.96
N ASN A 321 -15.86 -1.38 -1.89
CA ASN A 321 -14.86 -2.25 -1.29
C ASN A 321 -13.52 -2.22 -2.05
N LEU A 322 -13.54 -2.10 -3.38
CA LEU A 322 -12.32 -1.94 -4.18
C LEU A 322 -11.64 -0.59 -3.94
N LEU A 323 -12.38 0.50 -3.82
CA LEU A 323 -11.81 1.81 -3.49
C LEU A 323 -11.16 1.79 -2.11
N GLN A 324 -11.78 1.10 -1.15
CA GLN A 324 -11.19 0.90 0.17
C GLN A 324 -9.89 0.10 0.09
N LEU A 325 -9.88 -0.99 -0.69
CA LEU A 325 -8.66 -1.78 -0.93
C LEU A 325 -7.58 -0.96 -1.65
N ALA A 326 -7.96 -0.16 -2.64
CA ALA A 326 -7.05 0.73 -3.35
C ALA A 326 -6.41 1.75 -2.42
N ALA A 327 -7.17 2.32 -1.48
CA ALA A 327 -6.61 3.21 -0.46
C ALA A 327 -5.56 2.52 0.40
N PHE A 328 -5.84 1.32 0.92
CA PHE A 328 -4.87 0.53 1.70
C PHE A 328 -3.60 0.17 0.91
N ILE A 329 -3.78 -0.28 -0.33
CA ILE A 329 -2.66 -0.63 -1.22
C ILE A 329 -1.86 0.63 -1.58
N SER A 330 -2.52 1.77 -1.79
CA SER A 330 -1.85 3.03 -2.10
C SER A 330 -0.94 3.49 -0.96
N VAL A 331 -1.38 3.45 0.30
CA VAL A 331 -0.51 3.71 1.46
C VAL A 331 0.69 2.77 1.47
N SER A 332 0.46 1.48 1.23
CA SER A 332 1.51 0.46 1.27
C SER A 332 2.54 0.67 0.15
N ILE A 333 2.10 0.91 -1.10
CA ILE A 333 3.00 1.15 -2.24
C ILE A 333 3.76 2.48 -2.07
N GLY A 334 3.07 3.55 -1.65
CA GLY A 334 3.72 4.82 -1.33
C GLY A 334 4.80 4.67 -0.27
N PHE A 335 4.52 3.96 0.83
CA PHE A 335 5.51 3.68 1.86
C PHE A 335 6.68 2.82 1.35
N MET A 336 6.38 1.72 0.66
CA MET A 336 7.41 0.80 0.15
C MET A 336 8.34 1.51 -0.83
N ASN A 337 7.82 2.38 -1.70
CA ASN A 337 8.65 3.14 -2.64
C ASN A 337 9.51 4.21 -1.96
N LEU A 338 9.21 4.63 -0.73
CA LEU A 338 10.09 5.51 0.07
C LEU A 338 11.20 4.76 0.81
N LEU A 339 11.17 3.43 0.84
CA LEU A 339 12.25 2.67 1.50
C LEU A 339 13.58 2.91 0.78
N PRO A 340 14.70 2.95 1.51
CA PRO A 340 16.05 3.20 0.97
C PRO A 340 16.61 1.99 0.22
N ILE A 341 15.87 1.49 -0.78
CA ILE A 341 16.22 0.35 -1.62
C ILE A 341 16.57 0.91 -3.01
N PRO A 342 17.79 0.68 -3.54
CA PRO A 342 18.29 1.33 -4.75
C PRO A 342 17.36 1.30 -5.98
N VAL A 343 16.53 0.27 -6.17
CA VAL A 343 15.59 0.14 -7.31
C VAL A 343 14.30 0.95 -7.14
N LEU A 344 14.01 1.39 -5.92
CA LEU A 344 12.82 2.19 -5.59
C LEU A 344 13.18 3.69 -5.55
N ASP A 345 12.16 4.54 -5.49
CA ASP A 345 12.33 6.00 -5.41
C ASP A 345 13.17 6.41 -4.20
N GLY A 346 12.93 5.78 -3.06
CA GLY A 346 13.68 6.00 -1.81
C GLY A 346 15.16 5.66 -1.92
N GLY A 347 15.54 4.76 -2.84
CA GLY A 347 16.94 4.52 -3.18
C GLY A 347 17.60 5.71 -3.87
N HIS A 348 16.91 6.35 -4.80
CA HIS A 348 17.36 7.58 -5.44
C HIS A 348 17.43 8.73 -4.43
N LEU A 349 16.44 8.85 -3.55
CA LEU A 349 16.46 9.82 -2.45
C LEU A 349 17.65 9.60 -1.52
N LEU A 350 18.01 8.33 -1.22
CA LEU A 350 19.20 8.01 -0.44
C LEU A 350 20.49 8.48 -1.15
N PHE A 351 20.60 8.24 -2.46
CA PHE A 351 21.76 8.70 -3.23
C PHE A 351 21.84 10.23 -3.28
N TYR A 352 20.71 10.92 -3.41
CA TYR A 352 20.66 12.38 -3.35
C TYR A 352 20.99 12.92 -1.95
N ALA A 353 20.53 12.25 -0.88
CA ALA A 353 20.90 12.61 0.49
C ALA A 353 22.41 12.46 0.70
N TYR A 354 23.01 11.39 0.19
CA TYR A 354 24.48 11.24 0.20
C TYR A 354 25.15 12.36 -0.61
N GLU A 355 24.70 12.66 -1.82
CA GLU A 355 25.29 13.70 -2.68
C GLU A 355 25.21 15.09 -2.02
N ALA A 356 24.11 15.40 -1.32
CA ALA A 356 23.96 16.65 -0.58
C ALA A 356 24.98 16.80 0.56
N VAL A 357 25.27 15.71 1.29
CA VAL A 357 26.24 15.70 2.40
C VAL A 357 27.67 15.66 1.89
N ALA A 358 27.96 14.73 0.98
CA ALA A 358 29.30 14.49 0.44
C ALA A 358 29.72 15.55 -0.60
N ARG A 359 28.79 16.40 -1.06
CA ARG A 359 28.95 17.37 -2.16
C ARG A 359 29.49 16.76 -3.45
N ARG A 360 29.33 15.45 -3.62
CA ARG A 360 29.72 14.68 -4.80
C ARG A 360 28.76 13.51 -5.00
N PRO A 361 28.36 13.20 -6.25
CA PRO A 361 27.53 12.04 -6.54
C PRO A 361 28.23 10.74 -6.14
N VAL A 362 27.44 9.72 -5.83
CA VAL A 362 27.94 8.36 -5.61
C VAL A 362 28.61 7.88 -6.91
N ALA A 363 29.76 7.21 -6.81
CA ALA A 363 30.46 6.67 -7.98
C ALA A 363 29.53 5.72 -8.76
N ALA A 364 29.52 5.81 -10.09
CA ALA A 364 28.60 5.04 -10.94
C ALA A 364 28.72 3.52 -10.71
N LYS A 365 29.94 3.02 -10.47
CA LYS A 365 30.18 1.61 -10.09
C LYS A 365 29.43 1.19 -8.82
N VAL A 366 29.38 2.06 -7.82
CA VAL A 366 28.70 1.82 -6.54
C VAL A 366 27.18 1.91 -6.72
N GLN A 367 26.68 2.90 -7.48
CA GLN A 367 25.26 2.98 -7.80
C GLN A 367 24.80 1.74 -8.57
N ALA A 368 25.51 1.34 -9.64
CA ALA A 368 25.20 0.16 -10.43
C ALA A 368 25.27 -1.15 -9.63
N ALA A 369 26.18 -1.25 -8.65
CA ALA A 369 26.18 -2.37 -7.70
C ALA A 369 24.95 -2.32 -6.79
N GLY A 370 24.60 -1.14 -6.27
CA GLY A 370 23.40 -0.89 -5.49
C GLY A 370 22.12 -1.31 -6.22
N TYR A 371 21.92 -0.89 -7.47
CA TYR A 371 20.77 -1.30 -8.28
C TYR A 371 20.73 -2.80 -8.52
N ARG A 372 21.87 -3.45 -8.79
CA ARG A 372 21.93 -4.91 -8.96
C ARG A 372 21.52 -5.66 -7.70
N VAL A 373 22.05 -5.24 -6.54
CA VAL A 373 21.68 -5.82 -5.25
C VAL A 373 20.21 -5.56 -4.94
N GLY A 374 19.74 -4.32 -5.12
CA GLY A 374 18.33 -3.96 -4.93
C GLY A 374 17.38 -4.76 -5.82
N LEU A 375 17.75 -4.98 -7.09
CA LEU A 375 16.95 -5.76 -8.04
C LEU A 375 16.94 -7.23 -7.64
N ALA A 376 18.09 -7.79 -7.25
CA ALA A 376 18.16 -9.18 -6.78
C ALA A 376 17.32 -9.39 -5.52
N LEU A 377 17.34 -8.45 -4.57
CA LEU A 377 16.51 -8.48 -3.37
C LEU A 377 15.02 -8.38 -3.71
N LEU A 378 14.64 -7.46 -4.59
CA LEU A 378 13.24 -7.27 -5.02
C LEU A 378 12.72 -8.53 -5.72
N LEU A 379 13.46 -9.07 -6.69
CA LEU A 379 13.10 -10.30 -7.40
C LEU A 379 13.05 -11.50 -6.45
N GLY A 380 14.02 -11.61 -5.53
CA GLY A 380 14.04 -12.65 -4.51
C GLY A 380 12.81 -12.59 -3.59
N LEU A 381 12.44 -11.39 -3.13
CA LEU A 381 11.23 -11.17 -2.33
C LEU A 381 9.96 -11.49 -3.12
N MET A 382 9.88 -11.08 -4.40
CA MET A 382 8.74 -11.39 -5.26
C MET A 382 8.60 -12.91 -5.48
N LEU A 383 9.70 -13.62 -5.73
CA LEU A 383 9.71 -15.08 -5.86
C LEU A 383 9.29 -15.76 -4.56
N PHE A 384 9.83 -15.31 -3.42
CA PHE A 384 9.47 -15.81 -2.10
C PHE A 384 7.98 -15.59 -1.78
N ALA A 385 7.46 -14.37 -2.01
CA ALA A 385 6.07 -14.04 -1.77
C ALA A 385 5.13 -14.82 -2.71
N THR A 386 5.51 -14.98 -3.98
CA THR A 386 4.75 -15.79 -4.95
C THR A 386 4.76 -17.27 -4.55
N TRP A 387 5.90 -17.79 -4.10
CA TRP A 387 6.00 -19.15 -3.59
C TRP A 387 5.11 -19.36 -2.36
N ASN A 388 5.13 -18.41 -1.43
CA ASN A 388 4.28 -18.41 -0.26
C ASN A 388 2.79 -18.37 -0.63
N ASP A 389 2.39 -17.54 -1.59
CA ASP A 389 1.03 -17.51 -2.12
C ASP A 389 0.62 -18.88 -2.68
N LEU A 390 1.48 -19.55 -3.46
CA LEU A 390 1.21 -20.87 -4.04
C LEU A 390 1.00 -21.94 -2.96
N GLN A 391 1.78 -21.90 -1.89
CA GLN A 391 1.62 -22.77 -0.73
C GLN A 391 0.27 -22.52 -0.03
N GLN A 392 -0.09 -21.26 0.20
CA GLN A 392 -1.37 -20.88 0.80
C GLN A 392 -2.58 -21.22 -0.08
N LEU A 393 -2.41 -21.18 -1.40
CA LEU A 393 -3.42 -21.55 -2.39
C LEU A 393 -3.64 -23.07 -2.51
N ARG A 394 -2.81 -23.90 -1.85
CA ARG A 394 -2.86 -25.37 -1.92
C ARG A 394 -2.86 -25.90 -3.37
N VAL A 395 -2.27 -25.18 -4.32
CA VAL A 395 -2.27 -25.54 -5.76
C VAL A 395 -1.70 -26.95 -5.96
N PHE A 396 -0.71 -27.33 -5.16
CA PHE A 396 -0.10 -28.66 -5.20
C PHE A 396 -0.99 -29.79 -4.68
N LYS A 397 -1.99 -29.52 -3.81
CA LYS A 397 -3.01 -30.54 -3.46
C LYS A 397 -4.01 -30.76 -4.59
N ILE A 398 -4.25 -29.72 -5.40
CA ILE A 398 -5.14 -29.82 -6.56
C ILE A 398 -4.42 -30.59 -7.69
N LEU A 399 -3.15 -30.28 -7.97
CA LEU A 399 -2.36 -31.01 -8.97
C LEU A 399 -2.10 -32.47 -8.56
N GLY A 400 -1.78 -32.74 -7.29
CA GLY A 400 -1.60 -34.10 -6.79
C GLY A 400 -2.86 -34.98 -6.85
N GLY A 401 -4.06 -34.37 -6.88
CA GLY A 401 -5.33 -35.08 -7.08
C GLY A 401 -5.80 -35.17 -8.54
N VAL A 402 -5.07 -34.56 -9.48
CA VAL A 402 -5.34 -34.66 -10.93
C VAL A 402 -4.41 -35.69 -11.60
N PHE A 403 -3.26 -35.98 -10.98
CA PHE A 403 -2.32 -37.04 -11.39
C PHE A 403 -2.41 -38.31 -10.53
N SER A 404 -3.39 -38.35 -9.61
CA SER A 404 -3.85 -39.52 -8.87
C SER A 404 -5.24 -39.87 -9.36
#